data_AF-A0A0N0JMG7-F1
#
_entry.id   AF-A0A0N0JMG7-F1
#
_cell.length_a   1.000
_cell.length_b   1.000
_cell.length_c   1.000
_cell.angle_alpha   90.00
_cell.angle_beta   90.00
_cell.angle_gamma   90.00
#
_symmetry.space_group_name_H-M   'P 1'
#
loop_
_entity.id
_entity.type
_entity.pdbx_description
1 polymer ?
#
loop_
_entity_poly.entity_id
_entity_poly.type
_entity_poly.pdbx_seq_one_letter_code
_entity_poly.pdbx_strand_id
1 'polypeptide(L)'
;MARAERRAEGPVGFSVELDAAPGATMARIRDLERAIEDYAEAHDLDISGTQLRLDVRAKGRLMTADDQVALLDWLVDRPGLRRIRLGALSGDGGVQAGYLQVASGDMAVMGVTLLYRLGRLKAEQYLQILGGFVRAGVH
;
A
#
# COMPACT_ATOMS: atom_id res chain seq x y z
N MET A 1 40.58 -7.65 8.02
CA MET A 1 39.59 -8.62 8.52
C MET A 1 38.20 -8.09 8.21
N ALA A 2 37.45 -8.87 7.44
CA ALA A 2 36.17 -8.48 6.85
C ALA A 2 35.04 -8.42 7.89
N ARG A 3 34.26 -7.35 7.87
CA ARG A 3 32.86 -7.39 8.31
C ARG A 3 32.04 -7.00 7.09
N ALA A 4 31.67 -8.01 6.31
CA ALA A 4 30.64 -7.87 5.30
C ALA A 4 29.35 -7.49 6.04
N GLU A 5 29.03 -6.20 6.04
CA GLU A 5 27.66 -5.76 6.23
C GLU A 5 26.86 -6.41 5.12
N ARG A 6 26.14 -7.48 5.47
CA ARG A 6 25.10 -8.00 4.60
C ARG A 6 24.16 -6.82 4.37
N ARG A 7 24.21 -6.21 3.18
CA ARG A 7 23.12 -5.35 2.70
C ARG A 7 21.84 -6.11 2.98
N ALA A 8 20.88 -5.47 3.64
CA ALA A 8 19.55 -6.03 3.78
C ALA A 8 18.98 -6.18 2.35
N GLU A 9 19.19 -7.35 1.75
CA GLU A 9 18.70 -7.72 0.43
C GLU A 9 17.23 -8.10 0.57
N GLY A 10 16.38 -7.09 0.70
CA GLY A 10 14.94 -7.23 0.73
C GLY A 10 14.26 -5.92 0.39
N PRO A 11 13.00 -5.95 -0.08
CA PRO A 11 12.27 -4.74 -0.40
C PRO A 11 12.12 -3.86 0.85
N VAL A 12 12.45 -2.58 0.68
CA VAL A 12 12.58 -1.60 1.76
C VAL A 12 11.28 -0.82 1.96
N GLY A 13 10.43 -0.76 0.93
CA GLY A 13 9.18 -0.02 0.98
C GLY A 13 8.33 -0.16 -0.27
N PHE A 14 7.23 0.58 -0.28
CA PHE A 14 6.34 0.74 -1.43
C PHE A 14 5.64 2.10 -1.37
N SER A 15 5.17 2.58 -2.52
CA SER A 15 4.41 3.83 -2.61
C SER A 15 2.91 3.58 -2.52
N VAL A 16 2.16 4.54 -1.99
CA VAL A 16 0.70 4.58 -2.01
C VAL A 16 0.24 5.94 -2.53
N GLU A 17 -0.54 5.96 -3.60
CA GLU A 17 -1.22 7.17 -4.07
C GLU A 17 -2.73 7.03 -3.84
N LEU A 18 -3.34 8.09 -3.34
CA LEU A 18 -4.75 8.12 -2.97
C LEU A 18 -5.47 9.22 -3.77
N ASP A 19 -6.61 8.88 -4.37
CA ASP A 19 -7.52 9.88 -4.91
C ASP A 19 -8.72 10.01 -3.98
N ALA A 20 -8.96 11.21 -3.47
CA ALA A 20 -10.16 11.52 -2.69
C ALA A 20 -11.42 11.44 -3.57
N ALA A 21 -12.55 11.14 -2.94
CA ALA A 21 -13.85 11.13 -3.61
C ALA A 21 -14.23 12.55 -4.09
N PRO A 22 -14.96 12.68 -5.22
CA PRO A 22 -15.48 13.97 -5.67
C PRO A 22 -16.32 14.61 -4.57
N GLY A 23 -16.04 15.88 -4.26
CA GLY A 23 -16.73 16.60 -3.18
C GLY A 23 -16.20 16.31 -1.77
N ALA A 24 -15.11 15.55 -1.60
CA ALA A 24 -14.45 15.42 -0.31
C ALA A 24 -14.00 16.79 0.21
N THR A 25 -14.36 17.10 1.46
CA THR A 25 -13.96 18.35 2.11
C THR A 25 -12.51 18.29 2.58
N MET A 26 -11.86 19.43 2.72
CA MET A 26 -10.50 19.50 3.30
C MET A 26 -10.44 18.96 4.73
N ALA A 27 -11.52 19.10 5.50
CA ALA A 27 -11.62 18.49 6.82
C ALA A 27 -11.54 16.96 6.72
N ARG A 28 -12.27 16.36 5.77
CA ARG A 28 -12.27 14.91 5.56
C ARG A 28 -10.93 14.37 5.10
N ILE A 29 -10.21 15.12 4.26
CA ILE A 29 -8.86 14.76 3.81
C ILE A 29 -7.90 14.78 5.00
N ARG A 30 -7.96 15.80 5.87
CA ARG A 30 -7.13 15.86 7.09
C ARG A 30 -7.44 14.74 8.08
N ASP A 31 -8.71 14.39 8.25
CA ASP A 31 -9.11 13.26 9.09
C ASP A 31 -8.53 11.94 8.56
N LEU A 32 -8.51 11.77 7.23
CA LEU A 32 -7.92 10.60 6.58
C LEU A 32 -6.40 10.57 6.77
N GLU A 33 -5.70 11.70 6.57
CA GLU A 33 -4.26 11.81 6.81
C GLU A 33 -3.92 11.44 8.25
N ARG A 34 -4.67 11.97 9.21
CA ARG A 34 -4.48 11.63 10.62
C ARG A 34 -4.69 10.14 10.89
N ALA A 35 -5.74 9.54 10.32
CA ALA A 35 -5.99 8.11 10.47
C ALA A 35 -4.86 7.26 9.87
N ILE A 36 -4.22 7.72 8.78
CA ILE A 36 -3.07 7.04 8.16
C ILE A 36 -1.84 7.12 9.08
N GLU A 37 -1.58 8.28 9.69
CA GLU A 37 -0.51 8.43 10.69
C GLU A 37 -0.74 7.51 11.89
N ASP A 38 -1.95 7.49 12.45
CA ASP A 38 -2.29 6.63 13.60
C ASP A 38 -2.15 5.14 13.23
N TYR A 39 -2.53 4.74 12.00
CA TYR A 39 -2.30 3.36 11.51
C TYR A 39 -0.81 3.06 11.38
N ALA A 40 -0.01 3.98 10.85
CA ALA A 40 1.42 3.78 10.70
C ALA A 40 2.10 3.57 12.05
N GLU A 41 1.74 4.36 13.04
CA GLU A 41 2.25 4.22 14.40
C GLU A 41 1.87 2.85 15.00
N ALA A 42 0.61 2.44 14.87
CA ALA A 42 0.12 1.16 15.39
C ALA A 42 0.75 -0.08 14.73
N HIS A 43 1.28 0.05 13.50
CA HIS A 43 1.84 -1.05 12.71
C HIS A 43 3.36 -0.97 12.51
N ASP A 44 4.05 -0.11 13.29
CA ASP A 44 5.50 0.11 13.19
C ASP A 44 5.95 0.49 11.78
N LEU A 45 5.16 1.33 11.11
CA LEU A 45 5.45 1.85 9.78
C LEU A 45 5.99 3.28 9.89
N ASP A 46 6.90 3.60 8.98
CA ASP A 46 7.34 4.95 8.67
C ASP A 46 6.68 5.38 7.37
N ILE A 47 6.01 6.53 7.41
CA ILE A 47 5.32 7.12 6.26
C ILE A 47 5.91 8.49 5.99
N SER A 48 6.36 8.69 4.76
CA SER A 48 6.86 9.96 4.26
C SER A 48 6.18 10.31 2.94
N GLY A 49 6.47 11.48 2.37
CA GLY A 49 5.92 11.91 1.09
C GLY A 49 5.11 13.19 1.18
N THR A 50 4.16 13.35 0.26
CA THR A 50 3.30 14.53 0.14
C THR A 50 1.83 14.15 0.31
N GLN A 51 0.94 15.13 0.42
CA GLN A 51 -0.49 14.90 0.60
C GLN A 51 -1.04 13.86 -0.41
N LEU A 52 -1.56 12.74 0.12
CA LEU A 52 -2.10 11.61 -0.63
C LEU A 52 -1.11 10.84 -1.53
N ARG A 53 0.19 11.12 -1.44
CA ARG A 53 1.26 10.34 -2.09
C ARG A 53 2.32 9.99 -1.06
N LEU A 54 2.28 8.74 -0.64
CA LEU A 54 2.96 8.25 0.54
C LEU A 54 4.02 7.23 0.14
N ASP A 55 5.18 7.30 0.77
CA ASP A 55 6.19 6.26 0.75
C ASP A 55 6.16 5.54 2.10
N VAL A 56 5.85 4.24 2.07
CA VAL A 56 5.64 3.40 3.25
C VAL A 56 6.81 2.45 3.43
N ARG A 57 7.36 2.41 4.65
CA ARG A 57 8.48 1.55 5.05
C ARG A 57 8.21 0.95 6.42
N ALA A 58 8.82 -0.21 6.72
CA ALA A 58 8.79 -0.77 8.07
C ALA A 58 9.89 -0.17 8.96
N LYS A 59 9.63 0.00 10.25
CA LYS A 59 10.65 0.35 11.24
C LYS A 59 11.44 -0.91 11.62
N GLY A 60 12.67 -1.00 11.14
CA GLY A 60 13.63 -2.03 11.57
C GLY A 60 13.39 -3.45 11.04
N ARG A 61 12.45 -3.65 10.10
CA ARG A 61 12.20 -4.93 9.41
C ARG A 61 12.00 -4.72 7.91
N LEU A 62 12.02 -5.83 7.16
CA LEU A 62 11.67 -5.81 5.73
C LEU A 62 10.16 -5.70 5.54
N MET A 63 9.75 -5.08 4.43
CA MET A 63 8.36 -5.03 4.02
C MET A 63 7.96 -6.31 3.29
N THR A 64 6.75 -6.78 3.52
CA THR A 64 6.19 -7.99 2.90
C THR A 64 4.93 -7.68 2.10
N ALA A 65 4.48 -8.66 1.29
CA ALA A 65 3.19 -8.55 0.61
C ALA A 65 2.02 -8.46 1.61
N ASP A 66 2.14 -9.10 2.78
CA ASP A 66 1.13 -8.98 3.84
C ASP A 66 1.01 -7.55 4.36
N ASP A 67 2.11 -6.79 4.49
CA ASP A 67 2.04 -5.38 4.89
C ASP A 67 1.27 -4.54 3.86
N GLN A 68 1.49 -4.82 2.57
CA GLN A 68 0.78 -4.16 1.49
C GLN A 68 -0.71 -4.48 1.50
N VAL A 69 -1.06 -5.75 1.68
CA VAL A 69 -2.47 -6.19 1.73
C VAL A 69 -3.17 -5.64 2.97
N ALA A 70 -2.51 -5.66 4.13
CA ALA A 70 -3.07 -5.10 5.37
C ALA A 70 -3.39 -3.61 5.23
N LEU A 71 -2.47 -2.81 4.68
CA LEU A 71 -2.71 -1.39 4.44
C LEU A 71 -3.79 -1.16 3.37
N LEU A 72 -3.77 -1.92 2.27
CA LEU A 72 -4.77 -1.80 1.22
C LEU A 72 -6.17 -2.15 1.73
N ASP A 73 -6.31 -3.26 2.46
CA ASP A 73 -7.56 -3.69 3.09
C ASP A 73 -8.10 -2.60 4.03
N TRP A 74 -7.24 -2.09 4.90
CA TRP A 74 -7.57 -0.99 5.79
C TRP A 74 -8.00 0.29 5.05
N LEU A 75 -7.33 0.65 3.95
CA LEU A 75 -7.65 1.82 3.12
C LEU A 75 -8.96 1.67 2.36
N VAL A 76 -9.29 0.47 1.86
CA VAL A 76 -10.53 0.22 1.09
C VAL A 76 -11.76 0.48 1.95
N ASP A 77 -11.68 0.16 3.24
CA ASP A 77 -12.73 0.41 4.23
C ASP A 77 -12.81 1.90 4.65
N ARG A 78 -11.91 2.78 4.18
CA ARG A 78 -11.93 4.21 4.52
C ARG A 78 -12.90 5.02 3.66
N PRO A 79 -13.90 5.68 4.28
CA PRO A 79 -14.80 6.55 3.56
C PRO A 79 -14.08 7.80 3.03
N GLY A 80 -14.40 8.20 1.79
CA GLY A 80 -13.86 9.42 1.18
C GLY A 80 -12.68 9.17 0.25
N LEU A 81 -12.26 7.92 0.07
CA LEU A 81 -11.38 7.51 -1.02
C LEU A 81 -12.22 7.09 -2.24
N ARG A 82 -11.71 7.41 -3.42
CA ARG A 82 -12.24 6.91 -4.70
C ARG A 82 -11.33 5.85 -5.28
N ARG A 83 -10.02 6.06 -5.19
CA ARG A 83 -9.01 5.20 -5.80
C ARG A 83 -7.78 5.12 -4.90
N ILE A 84 -7.20 3.94 -4.86
CA ILE A 84 -5.93 3.64 -4.21
C ILE A 84 -5.01 3.06 -5.29
N ARG A 85 -3.81 3.60 -5.43
CA ARG A 85 -2.74 2.99 -6.22
C ARG A 85 -1.64 2.55 -5.26
N LEU A 86 -1.33 1.27 -5.33
CA LEU A 86 -0.31 0.63 -4.52
C LEU A 86 0.88 0.28 -5.41
N GLY A 87 2.05 0.80 -5.11
CA GLY A 87 3.29 0.48 -5.81
C GLY A 87 3.78 -0.93 -5.46
N ALA A 88 4.52 -1.56 -6.36
CA ALA A 88 5.18 -2.83 -6.07
C ALA A 88 6.24 -2.67 -4.96
N LEU A 89 6.46 -3.74 -4.19
CA LEU A 89 7.57 -3.81 -3.25
C LEU A 89 8.89 -3.55 -3.99
N SER A 90 9.62 -2.53 -3.55
CA SER A 90 10.83 -2.04 -4.22
C SER A 90 12.00 -2.02 -3.24
N GLY A 91 13.20 -2.32 -3.73
CA GLY A 91 14.44 -2.03 -3.02
C GLY A 91 14.70 -0.52 -2.93
N ASP A 92 15.62 -0.12 -2.04
CA ASP A 92 15.94 1.29 -1.81
C ASP A 92 16.34 2.01 -3.12
N GLY A 93 15.58 3.03 -3.53
CA GLY A 93 15.88 3.88 -4.68
C GLY A 93 15.40 3.40 -6.07
N GLY A 94 14.55 2.38 -6.17
CA GLY A 94 14.02 1.91 -7.46
C GLY A 94 12.84 2.73 -8.00
N VAL A 95 12.96 3.21 -9.24
CA VAL A 95 11.86 3.78 -10.05
C VAL A 95 10.62 2.88 -10.01
N GLN A 96 9.41 3.45 -9.82
CA GLN A 96 8.11 2.74 -9.74
C GLN A 96 8.04 1.56 -10.74
N ALA A 97 8.28 0.34 -10.27
CA ALA A 97 8.38 -0.86 -11.10
C ALA A 97 7.01 -1.37 -11.59
N GLY A 98 5.93 -0.84 -11.00
CA GLY A 98 4.54 -1.07 -11.37
C GLY A 98 3.60 -0.68 -10.24
N TYR A 99 2.34 -0.44 -10.55
CA TYR A 99 1.29 -0.17 -9.56
C TYR A 99 0.10 -1.10 -9.76
N LEU A 100 -0.53 -1.47 -8.65
CA LEU A 100 -1.85 -2.06 -8.58
C LEU A 100 -2.84 -0.92 -8.31
N GLN A 101 -3.93 -0.86 -9.06
CA GLN A 101 -4.96 0.16 -8.87
C GLN A 101 -6.26 -0.49 -8.41
N VAL A 102 -6.82 0.05 -7.33
CA VAL A 102 -8.07 -0.40 -6.75
C VAL A 102 -9.02 0.78 -6.60
N ALA A 103 -10.28 0.62 -7.01
CA ALA A 103 -11.32 1.59 -6.72
C ALA A 103 -11.94 1.29 -5.33
N SER A 104 -12.11 2.33 -4.52
CA SER A 104 -12.86 2.18 -3.27
C SER A 104 -14.33 1.90 -3.61
N GLY A 105 -14.89 0.85 -3.03
CA GLY A 105 -16.24 0.36 -3.34
C GLY A 105 -16.31 -0.67 -4.48
N ASP A 106 -15.18 -1.11 -5.04
CA ASP A 106 -15.18 -2.24 -5.98
C ASP A 106 -15.54 -3.56 -5.26
N MET A 107 -16.63 -4.19 -5.71
CA MET A 107 -17.12 -5.45 -5.15
C MET A 107 -16.13 -6.59 -5.30
N ALA A 108 -15.26 -6.56 -6.31
CA ALA A 108 -14.20 -7.56 -6.47
C ALA A 108 -13.25 -7.53 -5.27
N VAL A 109 -12.90 -6.33 -4.78
CA VAL A 109 -12.00 -6.15 -3.64
C VAL A 109 -12.61 -6.73 -2.38
N MET A 110 -13.90 -6.50 -2.13
CA MET A 110 -14.60 -7.06 -0.98
C MET A 110 -14.55 -8.60 -0.99
N GLY A 111 -14.80 -9.22 -2.14
CA GLY A 111 -14.76 -10.68 -2.29
C GLY A 111 -13.36 -11.27 -2.06
N VAL A 112 -12.32 -10.65 -2.64
CA VAL A 112 -10.93 -11.11 -2.48
C VAL A 112 -10.46 -10.90 -1.03
N THR A 113 -10.84 -9.79 -0.40
CA THR A 113 -10.56 -9.49 1.02
C THR A 113 -11.12 -10.55 1.94
N LEU A 114 -12.37 -10.96 1.74
CA LEU A 114 -12.98 -12.02 2.54
C LEU A 114 -12.19 -13.33 2.42
N LEU A 115 -11.81 -13.72 1.19
CA LEU A 115 -11.04 -14.95 0.97
C LEU A 115 -9.65 -14.89 1.60
N TYR A 116 -8.98 -13.74 1.56
CA TYR A 116 -7.70 -13.52 2.26
C TYR A 116 -7.84 -13.60 3.77
N ARG A 117 -8.81 -12.89 4.37
CA ARG A 117 -9.07 -12.92 5.82
C ARG A 117 -9.44 -14.33 6.31
N LEU A 118 -10.08 -15.15 5.48
CA LEU A 118 -10.38 -16.56 5.77
C LEU A 118 -9.17 -17.51 5.59
N GLY A 119 -7.99 -16.98 5.25
CA GLY A 119 -6.77 -17.76 5.00
C GLY A 119 -6.83 -18.62 3.74
N ARG A 120 -7.76 -18.32 2.81
CA ARG A 120 -7.92 -19.06 1.54
C ARG A 120 -7.04 -18.53 0.43
N LEU A 121 -6.51 -17.31 0.58
CA LEU A 121 -5.56 -16.69 -0.32
C LEU A 121 -4.32 -16.25 0.43
N LYS A 122 -3.16 -16.34 -0.23
CA LYS A 122 -1.93 -15.67 0.20
C LYS A 122 -1.92 -14.21 -0.26
N ALA A 123 -1.11 -13.37 0.36
CA ALA A 123 -1.03 -11.94 0.02
C ALA A 123 -0.63 -11.72 -1.45
N GLU A 124 0.27 -12.52 -2.00
CA GLU A 124 0.67 -12.41 -3.41
C GLU A 124 -0.48 -12.76 -4.35
N GLN A 125 -1.28 -13.78 -4.00
CA GLN A 125 -2.45 -14.19 -4.76
C GLN A 125 -3.55 -13.11 -4.69
N TYR A 126 -3.74 -12.51 -3.52
CA TYR A 126 -4.64 -11.37 -3.33
C TYR A 126 -4.29 -10.25 -4.31
N LEU A 127 -3.03 -9.81 -4.33
CA LEU A 127 -2.56 -8.73 -5.20
C LEU A 127 -2.66 -9.11 -6.68
N GLN A 128 -2.39 -10.36 -7.03
CA GLN A 128 -2.50 -10.86 -8.40
C GLN A 128 -3.95 -10.89 -8.90
N ILE A 129 -4.91 -11.34 -8.07
CA ILE A 129 -6.33 -11.40 -8.42
C ILE A 129 -6.90 -10.00 -8.66
N LEU A 130 -6.43 -8.99 -7.91
CA LEU A 130 -6.83 -7.60 -8.11
C LEU A 130 -6.25 -6.96 -9.39
N GLY A 131 -5.48 -7.70 -10.18
CA GLY A 131 -4.93 -7.26 -11.47
C GLY A 131 -3.40 -7.23 -11.51
N GLY A 132 -2.72 -7.48 -10.39
CA GLY A 132 -1.27 -7.44 -10.28
C GLY A 132 -0.68 -6.04 -10.49
N PHE A 133 0.65 -5.94 -10.43
CA PHE A 133 1.36 -4.68 -10.65
C PHE A 133 1.59 -4.44 -12.14
N VAL A 134 1.07 -3.32 -12.66
CA VAL A 134 1.22 -2.90 -14.06
C VAL A 134 2.25 -1.78 -14.16
N ARG A 135 3.16 -1.85 -15.14
CA ARG A 135 4.17 -0.81 -15.39
C ARG A 135 3.52 0.46 -15.96
N ALA A 136 3.87 1.62 -15.41
CA ALA A 136 3.54 2.91 -16.00
C ALA A 136 4.40 3.11 -17.27
N GLY A 137 3.87 2.78 -18.45
CA GLY A 137 4.58 3.01 -19.72
C GLY A 137 4.36 2.01 -20.86
N VAL A 138 3.37 1.12 -20.79
CA VAL A 138 2.97 0.29 -21.95
C VAL A 138 1.64 0.81 -22.50
N HIS A 139 1.70 1.91 -23.25
CA HIS A 139 0.71 2.32 -24.23
C HIS A 139 1.43 2.96 -25.41
#